data_AF-A0A927R9C3-F1
#
_entry.id   AF-A0A927R9C3-F1
#
_cell.length_a   1.000
_cell.length_b   1.000
_cell.length_c   1.000
_cell.angle_alpha   90.00
_cell.angle_beta   90.00
_cell.angle_gamma   90.00
#
_symmetry.space_group_name_H-M   'P 1'
#
loop_
_entity.id
_entity.type
_entity.pdbx_description
1 polymer ?
#
loop_
_entity_poly.entity_id
_entity_poly.type
_entity_poly.pdbx_seq_one_letter_code
_entity_poly.pdbx_strand_id
1 'polypeptide(L)'
;MTLFELQAWLGHRSPESTQHYAKITPNTLARAYNDAGYFERNIRTIEVLVDRDAVTSGAAASGEPWQYYDLGHGFGTYTFFEQCPHRMACARCDFYTPKTSSKGQLLEAKDNLQRMLASVPLSDDERAAVDDGQAALDQLLERLVDVPTPAGATPREIGVPATATLLPIVGVNQGKG
;
A
#
# COMPACT_ATOMS: atom_id res chain seq x y z
N MET A 1 -29.30 -24.59 -19.29
CA MET A 1 -30.34 -23.66 -18.83
C MET A 1 -30.64 -22.67 -19.95
N THR A 2 -31.86 -22.69 -20.48
CA THR A 2 -32.33 -21.81 -21.56
C THR A 2 -32.81 -20.46 -21.01
N LEU A 3 -32.97 -19.45 -21.87
CA LEU A 3 -33.45 -18.12 -21.47
C LEU A 3 -34.84 -18.18 -20.81
N PHE A 4 -35.72 -19.06 -21.29
CA PHE A 4 -37.07 -19.24 -20.76
C PHE A 4 -37.06 -19.98 -19.40
N GLU A 5 -36.17 -20.95 -19.21
CA GLU A 5 -35.97 -21.60 -17.92
C GLU A 5 -35.46 -20.61 -16.87
N LEU A 6 -34.49 -19.76 -17.25
CA LEU A 6 -33.98 -18.69 -16.38
C LEU A 6 -35.06 -17.64 -16.07
N GLN A 7 -35.89 -17.28 -17.05
CA GLN A 7 -37.02 -16.36 -16.86
C GLN A 7 -38.02 -16.91 -15.83
N ALA A 8 -38.41 -18.17 -15.94
CA ALA A 8 -39.33 -18.81 -15.00
C ALA A 8 -38.73 -18.86 -13.59
N TRP A 9 -37.43 -19.17 -13.49
CA TRP A 9 -36.72 -19.25 -12.22
C TRP A 9 -36.60 -17.91 -11.50
N LEU A 10 -36.33 -16.82 -12.24
CA LEU A 10 -36.25 -15.45 -11.71
C LEU A 10 -37.62 -14.77 -11.52
N GLY A 11 -38.71 -15.40 -11.93
CA GLY A 11 -40.06 -14.82 -11.84
C GLY A 11 -40.29 -13.63 -12.77
N HIS A 12 -39.52 -13.50 -13.85
CA HIS A 12 -39.64 -12.38 -14.79
C HIS A 12 -40.84 -12.56 -15.73
N ARG A 13 -41.60 -11.47 -15.92
CA ARG A 13 -42.83 -11.49 -16.73
C ARG A 13 -42.56 -11.55 -18.24
N SER A 14 -41.38 -11.15 -18.71
CA SER A 14 -41.00 -11.21 -20.11
C SER A 14 -39.53 -11.64 -20.32
N PRO A 15 -39.21 -12.30 -21.46
CA PRO A 15 -37.84 -12.67 -21.81
C PRO A 15 -36.89 -11.47 -21.93
N GLU A 16 -37.39 -10.30 -22.35
CA GLU A 16 -36.61 -9.07 -22.52
C GLU A 16 -36.07 -8.55 -21.18
N SER A 17 -36.86 -8.65 -20.11
CA SER A 17 -36.42 -8.32 -18.75
C SER A 17 -35.26 -9.24 -18.30
N THR A 18 -35.40 -10.54 -18.55
CA THR A 18 -34.32 -11.51 -18.29
C THR A 18 -33.07 -11.22 -19.12
N GLN A 19 -33.24 -10.86 -20.40
CA GLN A 19 -32.12 -10.47 -21.25
C GLN A 19 -31.42 -9.20 -20.76
N HIS A 20 -32.15 -8.23 -20.18
CA HIS A 20 -31.56 -6.98 -19.68
C HIS A 20 -30.49 -7.26 -18.60
N TYR A 21 -30.77 -8.19 -17.68
CA TYR A 21 -29.82 -8.60 -16.64
C TYR A 21 -28.79 -9.64 -17.13
N ALA A 22 -29.18 -10.54 -18.04
CA ALA A 22 -28.27 -11.52 -18.61
C ALA A 22 -27.24 -10.92 -19.59
N LYS A 23 -27.54 -9.73 -20.16
CA LYS A 23 -26.65 -8.96 -21.05
C LYS A 23 -25.66 -8.07 -20.32
N ILE A 24 -25.54 -8.16 -18.99
CA ILE A 24 -24.42 -7.49 -18.30
C ILE A 24 -23.14 -8.09 -18.86
N THR A 25 -22.52 -7.36 -19.79
CA THR A 25 -21.28 -7.82 -20.41
C THR A 25 -20.22 -7.91 -19.32
N PRO A 26 -19.26 -8.84 -19.42
CA PRO A 26 -18.15 -8.89 -18.48
C PRO A 26 -17.46 -7.53 -18.30
N ASN A 27 -17.42 -6.69 -19.34
CA ASN A 27 -16.91 -5.32 -19.26
C ASN A 27 -17.81 -4.38 -18.44
N THR A 28 -19.14 -4.46 -18.58
CA THR A 28 -20.07 -3.68 -17.76
C THR A 28 -19.98 -4.08 -16.30
N LEU A 29 -19.87 -5.38 -16.01
CA LEU A 29 -19.68 -5.89 -14.65
C LEU A 29 -18.33 -5.43 -14.10
N ALA A 30 -17.24 -5.62 -14.84
CA ALA A 30 -15.90 -5.22 -14.41
C ALA A 30 -15.81 -3.71 -14.14
N ARG A 31 -16.40 -2.88 -15.00
CA ARG A 31 -16.48 -1.42 -14.78
C ARG A 31 -17.30 -1.09 -13.53
N ALA A 32 -18.47 -1.70 -13.35
CA ALA A 32 -19.29 -1.45 -12.16
C ALA A 32 -18.57 -1.86 -10.85
N TYR A 33 -17.79 -2.95 -10.87
CA TYR A 33 -16.96 -3.37 -9.73
C TYR A 33 -15.80 -2.39 -9.47
N ASN A 34 -15.17 -1.88 -10.52
CA ASN A 34 -14.10 -0.89 -10.42
C ASN A 34 -14.63 0.47 -9.92
N ASP A 35 -15.71 0.98 -10.53
CA ASP A 35 -16.36 2.24 -10.15
C ASP A 35 -16.92 2.21 -8.72
N ALA A 36 -17.39 1.05 -8.26
CA ALA A 36 -17.85 0.86 -6.88
C ALA A 36 -16.70 0.76 -5.86
N GLY A 37 -15.45 0.76 -6.31
CA GLY A 37 -14.28 0.43 -5.50
C GLY A 37 -14.42 -0.93 -4.83
N TYR A 38 -15.12 -1.88 -5.47
CA TYR A 38 -15.54 -3.13 -4.83
C TYR A 38 -14.31 -3.97 -4.43
N PHE A 39 -13.23 -3.92 -5.21
CA PHE A 39 -11.99 -4.61 -4.86
C PHE A 39 -11.25 -3.87 -3.74
N GLU A 40 -11.07 -2.55 -3.79
CA GLU A 40 -10.43 -1.82 -2.69
C GLU A 40 -11.20 -1.92 -1.36
N ARG A 41 -12.54 -2.01 -1.42
CA ARG A 41 -13.39 -2.08 -0.22
C ARG A 41 -13.56 -3.48 0.36
N ASN A 42 -13.54 -4.52 -0.48
CA ASN A 42 -13.78 -5.90 -0.02
C ASN A 42 -12.50 -6.70 0.15
N ILE A 43 -11.39 -6.32 -0.48
CA ILE A 43 -10.10 -6.86 -0.09
C ILE A 43 -9.66 -6.08 1.14
N ARG A 44 -9.44 -6.79 2.25
CA ARG A 44 -8.74 -6.26 3.43
C ARG A 44 -7.24 -6.10 3.12
N THR A 45 -6.91 -5.54 1.96
CA THR A 45 -5.52 -5.35 1.54
C THR A 45 -4.95 -4.31 2.47
N ILE A 46 -4.04 -4.74 3.31
CA ILE A 46 -3.16 -3.80 3.98
C ILE A 46 -2.06 -3.45 2.98
N GLU A 47 -1.91 -2.16 2.67
CA GLU A 47 -0.77 -1.72 1.89
C GLU A 47 0.49 -1.88 2.74
N VAL A 48 1.52 -2.47 2.14
CA VAL A 48 2.80 -2.68 2.81
C VAL A 48 3.88 -1.97 2.04
N LEU A 49 4.44 -0.99 2.72
CA LEU A 49 5.60 -0.25 2.33
C LEU A 49 6.84 -1.10 2.66
N VAL A 50 7.53 -1.60 1.65
CA VAL A 50 8.73 -2.45 1.81
C VAL A 50 9.99 -1.58 1.81
N ASP A 51 10.99 -1.83 2.65
CA ASP A 51 12.31 -1.21 2.50
C ASP A 51 13.26 -2.09 1.70
N ARG A 52 13.39 -1.80 0.40
CA ARG A 52 14.31 -2.50 -0.48
C ARG A 52 15.78 -2.31 -0.08
N ASP A 53 16.18 -1.17 0.46
CA ASP A 53 17.59 -0.94 0.79
C ASP A 53 17.97 -1.74 2.03
N ALA A 54 17.10 -1.79 3.04
CA ALA A 54 17.28 -2.68 4.18
C ALA A 54 17.32 -4.16 3.77
N VAL A 55 16.48 -4.57 2.81
CA VAL A 55 16.49 -5.95 2.28
C VAL A 55 17.78 -6.27 1.52
N THR A 56 18.20 -5.40 0.61
CA THR A 56 19.35 -5.65 -0.28
C THR A 56 20.70 -5.48 0.41
N SER A 57 20.82 -4.58 1.39
CA SER A 57 22.03 -4.40 2.20
C SER A 57 22.22 -5.50 3.26
N GLY A 58 21.17 -6.27 3.55
CA GLY A 58 21.17 -7.27 4.63
C GLY A 58 20.77 -6.72 6.00
N ALA A 59 20.48 -5.41 6.13
CA ALA A 59 20.02 -4.81 7.39
C ALA A 59 18.72 -5.43 7.91
N ALA A 60 17.84 -5.90 7.02
CA ALA A 60 16.65 -6.68 7.36
C ALA A 60 16.99 -7.96 8.13
N ALA A 61 18.12 -8.62 7.80
CA ALA A 61 18.57 -9.82 8.50
C ALA A 61 19.15 -9.52 9.89
N SER A 62 19.65 -8.30 10.12
CA SER A 62 20.05 -7.81 11.45
C SER A 62 18.88 -7.31 12.30
N GLY A 63 17.64 -7.46 11.83
CA GLY A 63 16.42 -7.14 12.58
C GLY A 63 15.90 -5.73 12.36
N GLU A 64 16.44 -4.97 11.41
CA GLU A 64 15.87 -3.66 11.09
C GLU A 64 14.49 -3.80 10.43
N PRO A 65 13.50 -2.98 10.85
CA PRO A 65 12.22 -2.84 10.17
C PRO A 65 12.36 -2.61 8.66
N TRP A 66 11.76 -3.48 7.87
CA TRP A 66 11.74 -3.38 6.40
C TRP A 66 10.35 -3.60 5.81
N GLN A 67 9.33 -3.80 6.64
CA GLN A 67 7.93 -3.87 6.24
C GLN A 67 7.15 -2.86 7.08
N TYR A 68 6.46 -1.95 6.42
CA TYR A 68 5.68 -0.88 7.03
C TYR A 68 4.23 -1.02 6.57
N TYR A 69 3.41 -1.62 7.42
CA TYR A 69 1.99 -1.87 7.17
C TYR A 69 1.19 -0.58 7.38
N ASP A 70 0.52 -0.06 6.35
CA ASP A 70 -0.29 1.17 6.48
C ASP A 70 -1.61 0.89 7.20
N LEU A 71 -1.79 1.53 8.36
CA LEU A 71 -2.97 1.42 9.22
C LEU A 71 -3.93 2.62 9.06
N GLY A 72 -3.68 3.48 8.07
CA GLY A 72 -4.37 4.75 7.85
C GLY A 72 -3.86 5.88 8.74
N HIS A 73 -3.66 5.64 10.04
CA HIS A 73 -3.21 6.64 11.01
C HIS A 73 -1.69 6.56 11.34
N GLY A 74 -1.02 5.53 10.86
CA GLY A 74 0.38 5.24 11.15
C GLY A 74 0.82 3.95 10.48
N PHE A 75 2.08 3.58 10.68
CA PHE A 75 2.67 2.36 10.13
C PHE A 75 2.97 1.35 11.24
N GLY A 76 2.64 0.08 11.01
CA GLY A 76 3.10 -1.04 11.83
C GLY A 76 4.36 -1.68 11.24
N THR A 77 5.35 -2.01 12.06
CA THR A 77 6.64 -2.57 11.58
C THR A 77 6.84 -4.06 11.90
N TYR A 78 5.84 -4.69 12.52
CA TYR A 78 5.93 -6.09 12.91
C TYR A 78 5.76 -7.02 11.70
N THR A 79 6.82 -7.78 11.37
CA THR A 79 6.92 -8.63 10.17
C THR A 79 5.85 -9.73 10.07
N PHE A 80 5.25 -10.14 11.19
CA PHE A 80 4.13 -11.10 11.21
C PHE A 80 2.80 -10.40 11.47
N PHE A 81 2.52 -9.31 10.76
CA PHE A 81 1.32 -8.49 10.97
C PHE A 81 0.01 -9.29 10.95
N GLU A 82 -0.11 -10.25 10.04
CA GLU A 82 -1.31 -11.11 9.92
C GLU A 82 -1.62 -11.90 11.19
N GLN A 83 -0.57 -12.24 11.95
CA GLN A 83 -0.65 -12.99 13.21
C GLN A 83 -0.64 -12.06 14.43
N CYS A 84 -0.55 -10.74 14.24
CA CYS A 84 -0.43 -9.80 15.34
C CYS A 84 -1.72 -9.76 16.18
N PRO A 85 -1.68 -10.09 17.48
CA PRO A 85 -2.86 -10.02 18.35
C PRO A 85 -3.33 -8.58 18.59
N HIS A 86 -2.48 -7.59 18.29
CA HIS A 86 -2.73 -6.17 18.55
C HIS A 86 -3.10 -5.38 17.29
N ARG A 87 -3.47 -6.02 16.18
CA ARG A 87 -3.76 -5.33 14.88
C ARG A 87 -4.84 -4.23 14.96
N MET A 88 -5.73 -4.29 15.97
CA MET A 88 -6.76 -3.27 16.21
C MET A 88 -6.34 -2.22 17.26
N ALA A 89 -5.16 -2.36 17.86
CA ALA A 89 -4.65 -1.52 18.95
C ALA A 89 -3.19 -1.08 18.71
N CYS A 90 -2.73 -1.08 17.45
CA CYS A 90 -1.34 -0.81 17.08
C CYS A 90 -0.82 0.53 17.60
N ALA A 91 -1.65 1.56 17.74
CA ALA A 91 -1.20 2.88 18.19
C ALA A 91 -0.51 2.92 19.58
N ARG A 92 -0.55 1.81 20.35
CA ARG A 92 0.06 1.68 21.67
C ARG A 92 1.23 0.70 21.72
N CYS A 93 1.62 0.08 20.61
CA CYS A 93 2.73 -0.87 20.60
C CYS A 93 4.04 -0.22 20.14
N ASP A 94 5.16 -0.83 20.53
CA ASP A 94 6.50 -0.30 20.20
C ASP A 94 6.82 -0.40 18.70
N PHE A 95 6.10 -1.24 17.96
CA PHE A 95 6.26 -1.40 16.51
C PHE A 95 5.52 -0.31 15.69
N TYR A 96 4.86 0.64 16.35
CA TYR A 96 4.04 1.65 15.70
C TYR A 96 4.79 2.96 15.42
N THR A 97 4.72 3.42 14.18
CA THR A 97 5.21 4.73 13.76
C THR A 97 4.03 5.64 13.40
N PRO A 98 3.74 6.71 14.15
CA PRO A 98 2.65 7.64 13.82
C PRO A 98 2.93 8.38 12.50
N LYS A 99 1.94 8.51 11.61
CA LYS A 99 2.08 9.32 10.38
C LYS A 99 2.34 10.80 10.68
N THR A 100 1.90 11.29 11.84
CA THR A 100 2.17 12.66 12.30
C THR A 100 3.59 12.88 12.81
N SER A 101 4.38 11.82 12.98
CA SER A 101 5.81 11.95 13.31
C SER A 101 6.60 12.38 12.09
N SER A 102 7.76 13.03 12.28
CA SER A 102 8.65 13.39 11.16
C SER A 102 9.02 12.19 10.31
N LYS A 103 9.31 11.03 10.93
CA LYS A 103 9.57 9.78 10.21
C LYS A 103 8.36 9.33 9.40
N GLY A 104 7.16 9.33 9.99
CA GLY A 104 5.92 8.95 9.31
C GLY A 104 5.61 9.84 8.10
N GLN A 105 5.80 11.15 8.22
CA GLN A 105 5.60 12.09 7.12
C GLN A 105 6.59 11.86 5.97
N LEU A 106 7.85 11.55 6.28
CA LEU A 106 8.87 11.27 5.26
C LEU A 106 8.63 9.94 4.55
N LEU A 107 8.19 8.90 5.28
CA LEU A 107 7.77 7.62 4.68
C LEU A 107 6.58 7.82 3.73
N GLU A 108 5.58 8.61 4.14
CA GLU A 108 4.41 8.92 3.30
C GLU A 108 4.78 9.79 2.09
N ALA A 109 5.69 10.75 2.25
CA ALA A 109 6.20 11.55 1.14
C ALA A 109 6.92 10.67 0.11
N LYS A 110 7.77 9.75 0.55
CA LYS A 110 8.50 8.82 -0.34
C LYS A 110 7.54 7.89 -1.08
N ASP A 111 6.53 7.38 -0.40
CA ASP A 111 5.46 6.57 -0.98
C ASP A 111 4.72 7.31 -2.09
N ASN A 112 4.37 8.58 -1.85
CA ASN A 112 3.73 9.43 -2.85
C ASN A 112 4.61 9.64 -4.10
N LEU A 113 5.92 9.88 -3.94
CA LEU A 113 6.83 10.05 -5.06
C LEU A 113 6.97 8.75 -5.87
N GLN A 114 7.10 7.61 -5.21
CA GLN A 114 7.21 6.32 -5.89
C GLN A 114 5.91 5.93 -6.60
N ARG A 115 4.74 6.23 -6.02
CA ARG A 115 3.46 6.13 -6.73
C ARG A 115 3.43 7.02 -7.97
N MET A 116 3.94 8.25 -7.90
CA MET A 116 4.00 9.16 -9.04
C MET A 116 4.84 8.55 -10.18
N LEU A 117 6.03 8.01 -9.87
CA LEU A 117 6.89 7.34 -10.85
C LEU A 117 6.23 6.15 -11.54
N ALA A 118 5.40 5.41 -10.81
CA ALA A 118 4.78 4.17 -11.29
C ALA A 118 3.43 4.38 -12.01
N SER A 119 2.66 5.39 -11.62
CA SER A 119 1.26 5.56 -12.07
C SER A 119 1.02 6.77 -12.97
N VAL A 120 1.92 7.77 -12.95
CA VAL A 120 1.78 8.99 -13.75
C VAL A 120 2.71 8.90 -14.96
N PRO A 121 2.23 9.19 -16.18
CA PRO A 121 3.09 9.33 -17.34
C PRO A 121 3.85 10.65 -17.25
N LEU A 122 4.99 10.62 -16.56
CA LEU A 122 5.89 11.76 -16.39
C LEU A 122 6.74 11.96 -17.64
N SER A 123 6.93 13.22 -18.02
CA SER A 123 8.02 13.63 -18.93
C SER A 123 9.39 13.38 -18.28
N ASP A 124 10.46 13.45 -19.07
CA ASP A 124 11.81 13.23 -18.58
C ASP A 124 12.21 14.25 -17.49
N ASP A 125 11.83 15.52 -17.68
CA ASP A 125 12.09 16.59 -16.71
C ASP A 125 11.31 16.38 -15.39
N GLU A 126 10.04 15.98 -15.49
CA GLU A 126 9.23 15.66 -14.30
C GLU A 126 9.75 14.43 -13.57
N ARG A 127 10.20 13.40 -14.29
CA ARG A 127 10.82 12.20 -13.70
C ARG A 127 12.10 12.55 -12.97
N ALA A 128 12.99 13.35 -13.58
CA ALA A 128 14.21 13.81 -12.95
C ALA A 128 13.92 14.59 -11.65
N ALA A 129 12.91 15.46 -11.65
CA ALA A 129 12.50 16.20 -10.45
C ALA A 129 11.99 15.27 -9.33
N VAL A 130 11.26 14.20 -9.67
CA VAL A 130 10.79 13.21 -8.70
C VAL A 130 11.94 12.38 -8.13
N ASP A 131 12.89 11.96 -8.97
CA ASP A 131 14.09 11.23 -8.55
C ASP A 131 14.97 12.08 -7.61
N ASP A 132 15.18 13.36 -7.95
CA ASP A 132 15.88 14.32 -7.08
C ASP A 132 15.16 14.51 -5.73
N GLY A 133 13.84 14.60 -5.76
CA GLY A 133 13.01 14.66 -4.55
C GLY A 133 13.17 13.42 -3.67
N GLN A 134 13.21 12.23 -4.27
CA GLN A 134 13.43 10.98 -3.55
C GLN A 134 14.82 10.96 -2.88
N ALA A 135 15.87 11.35 -3.61
CA ALA A 135 17.23 11.44 -3.08
C ALA A 135 17.33 12.44 -1.92
N ALA A 136 16.63 13.57 -2.00
CA ALA A 136 16.60 14.57 -0.92
C ALA A 136 15.90 14.04 0.34
N LEU A 137 14.80 13.28 0.19
CA LEU A 137 14.12 12.65 1.32
C LEU A 137 14.99 11.58 1.99
N ASP A 138 15.71 10.76 1.20
CA ASP A 138 16.62 9.74 1.73
C ASP A 138 17.77 10.38 2.53
N GLN A 139 18.36 11.47 2.03
CA GLN A 139 19.38 12.21 2.76
C GLN A 139 18.84 12.85 4.05
N LEU A 140 17.60 13.35 4.04
CA LEU A 140 16.99 13.93 5.22
C LEU A 140 16.72 12.85 6.28
N LEU A 141 16.23 11.69 5.87
CA LEU A 141 16.01 10.53 6.74
C LEU A 141 17.31 10.07 7.41
N GLU A 142 18.39 9.95 6.66
CA GLU A 142 19.71 9.59 7.23
C GLU A 142 20.23 10.66 8.19
N ARG A 143 20.03 11.95 7.89
CA ARG A 143 20.43 13.01 8.83
C ARG A 143 19.64 12.99 10.13
N LEU A 144 18.36 12.62 10.08
CA LEU A 144 17.48 12.66 11.24
C LEU A 144 17.78 11.53 12.24
N VAL A 145 18.41 10.43 11.83
CA VAL A 145 18.78 9.37 12.79
C VAL A 145 19.85 9.80 13.79
N ASP A 146 20.59 10.86 13.47
CA ASP A 146 21.62 11.45 14.33
C ASP A 146 21.12 12.66 15.13
N VAL A 147 19.84 13.05 14.99
CA VAL A 147 19.26 14.17 15.74
C VAL A 147 18.76 13.68 17.11
N PRO A 148 19.21 14.27 18.22
CA PRO A 148 18.76 13.89 19.55
C PRO A 148 17.25 14.06 19.71
N THR A 149 16.60 13.07 20.31
CA THR A 149 15.24 13.23 20.82
C THR A 149 15.21 14.23 21.98
N PRO A 150 14.05 14.74 22.41
CA PRO A 150 13.95 15.56 23.61
C PRO A 150 14.49 14.89 24.89
N ALA A 151 14.60 13.55 24.89
CA ALA A 151 15.17 12.76 25.97
C ALA A 151 16.71 12.61 25.88
N GLY A 152 17.35 13.18 24.85
CA GLY A 152 18.80 13.26 24.68
C GLY A 152 19.42 12.14 23.83
N ALA A 153 18.82 10.95 23.78
CA ALA A 153 19.30 9.86 22.92
C ALA A 153 18.89 10.09 21.45
N THR A 154 19.77 9.73 20.51
CA THR A 154 19.48 9.75 19.07
C THR A 154 18.72 8.50 18.64
N PRO A 155 17.90 8.55 17.56
CA PRO A 155 17.30 7.35 16.98
C PRO A 155 18.33 6.23 16.70
N ARG A 156 19.55 6.57 16.27
CA ARG A 156 20.63 5.60 16.05
C ARG A 156 21.04 4.88 17.34
N GLU A 157 21.13 5.59 18.46
CA GLU A 157 21.42 5.00 19.78
C GLU A 157 20.28 4.14 20.33
N ILE A 158 19.05 4.43 19.92
CA ILE A 158 17.84 3.69 20.31
C ILE A 158 17.61 2.45 19.42
N GLY A 159 18.33 2.35 18.29
CA GLY A 159 18.19 1.26 17.32
C GLY A 159 17.03 1.44 16.34
N VAL A 160 16.65 2.69 16.04
CA VAL A 160 15.61 3.01 15.07
C VAL A 160 16.25 3.26 13.69
N PRO A 161 15.91 2.48 12.65
CA PRO A 161 16.57 2.60 11.34
C PRO A 161 16.11 3.82 10.54
N ALA A 162 16.93 4.19 9.56
CA ALA A 162 16.84 5.46 8.82
C ALA A 162 15.78 5.48 7.71
N THR A 163 15.48 4.38 7.01
CA THR A 163 14.83 4.50 5.69
C THR A 163 13.77 3.44 5.39
N ALA A 164 12.97 3.68 4.33
CA ALA A 164 12.18 2.66 3.67
C ALA A 164 12.12 2.89 2.15
N THR A 165 12.64 2.00 1.32
CA THR A 165 12.56 2.07 -0.16
C THR A 165 11.46 1.20 -0.75
N LEU A 166 10.32 1.82 -1.08
CA LEU A 166 9.06 1.13 -1.35
C LEU A 166 9.01 0.54 -2.75
N LEU A 167 8.39 -0.63 -2.84
CA LEU A 167 8.12 -1.31 -4.09
C LEU A 167 6.66 -1.10 -4.46
N PRO A 168 6.35 -0.68 -5.70
CA PRO A 168 4.95 -0.62 -6.14
C PRO A 168 4.37 -2.03 -6.17
N ILE A 169 3.16 -2.18 -5.62
CA ILE A 169 2.35 -3.40 -5.79
C ILE A 169 1.87 -3.40 -7.25
N VAL A 170 2.65 -3.99 -8.15
CA VAL A 170 2.22 -4.21 -9.53
C VAL A 170 1.23 -5.36 -9.51
N GLY A 171 -0.01 -5.10 -9.95
CA GLY A 171 -1.07 -6.09 -10.01
C GLY A 171 -0.58 -7.39 -10.66
N VAL A 172 -0.68 -8.49 -9.92
CA VAL A 172 -0.36 -9.83 -10.42
C VAL A 172 -1.34 -10.15 -11.54
N ASN A 173 -0.95 -9.89 -12.78
CA ASN A 173 -1.64 -10.43 -13.94
C ASN A 173 -1.48 -11.95 -13.86
N GLN A 174 -2.53 -12.65 -13.45
CA GLN A 174 -2.59 -14.09 -13.57
C GLN A 174 -2.54 -14.43 -15.07
N GLY A 175 -1.36 -14.85 -15.51
CA GLY A 175 -1.15 -15.40 -16.84
C GLY A 175 -2.07 -16.60 -17.04
N LYS A 176 -2.89 -16.53 -18.08
CA LYS A 176 -3.77 -17.61 -18.53
C LYS A 176 -2.93 -18.82 -18.92
N GLY A 177 -3.18 -19.95 -18.25
CA GLY A 177 -2.94 -21.29 -18.78
C GLY A 177 -4.22 -21.86 -19.39
#